data_AF-X1VPZ3-F1
#
_entry.id   AF-X1VPZ3-F1
#
_cell.length_a   1.000
_cell.length_b   1.000
_cell.length_c   1.000
_cell.angle_alpha   90.00
_cell.angle_beta   90.00
_cell.angle_gamma   90.00
#
_symmetry.space_group_name_H-M   'P 1'
#
loop_
_entity.id
_entity.type
_entity.pdbx_description
1 polymer ?
#
loop_
_entity_poly.entity_id
_entity_poly.type
_entity_poly.pdbx_seq_one_letter_code
_entity_poly.pdbx_strand_id
1 'polypeptide(L)'
;HKFKELPEKDLLYLYNTASCLIFPSLYEGYGLPVVEAMACGCPVVCSDRTAIPESAGGAALLCGSDEEEWIKAIMKIINDDGQKIKFNNEYLIFFIAFWQLPQGYLP
;
A
#
# COMPACT_ATOMS: atom_id res chain seq x y z
N HIS A 1 14.70 -21.67 -2.94
CA HIS A 1 13.62 -20.74 -2.56
C HIS A 1 13.18 -19.93 -3.78
N LYS A 2 12.32 -20.49 -4.64
CA LYS A 2 11.68 -19.71 -5.72
C LYS A 2 10.27 -19.42 -5.26
N PHE A 3 9.99 -18.17 -4.88
CA PHE A 3 8.61 -17.74 -4.77
C PHE A 3 8.00 -17.89 -6.17
N LYS A 4 7.00 -18.76 -6.31
CA LYS A 4 6.20 -18.82 -7.53
C LYS A 4 5.40 -17.52 -7.60
N GLU A 5 5.20 -17.01 -8.81
CA GLU A 5 4.24 -15.93 -9.05
C GLU A 5 2.88 -16.33 -8.48
N LEU A 6 2.28 -15.42 -7.71
CA LEU A 6 0.96 -15.60 -7.14
C LEU A 6 -0.10 -15.25 -8.18
N PRO A 7 -1.13 -16.07 -8.36
CA PRO A 7 -2.32 -15.67 -9.12
C PRO A 7 -2.90 -14.38 -8.54
N GLU A 8 -3.38 -13.50 -9.42
CA GLU A 8 -3.95 -12.19 -9.04
C GLU A 8 -5.02 -12.31 -7.94
N LYS A 9 -5.93 -13.28 -8.07
CA LYS A 9 -6.97 -13.56 -7.06
C LYS A 9 -6.41 -13.84 -5.66
N ASP A 10 -5.25 -14.50 -5.59
CA ASP A 10 -4.63 -14.89 -4.32
C ASP A 10 -3.92 -13.67 -3.71
N LEU A 11 -3.30 -12.83 -4.55
CA LEU A 11 -2.74 -11.55 -4.12
C LEU A 11 -3.82 -10.60 -3.60
N LEU A 12 -4.94 -10.47 -4.30
CA LEU A 12 -6.09 -9.68 -3.85
C LEU A 12 -6.66 -10.21 -2.52
N TYR A 13 -6.75 -11.54 -2.37
CA TYR A 13 -7.18 -12.15 -1.12
C TYR A 13 -6.24 -11.80 0.04
N LEU A 14 -4.92 -11.83 -0.20
CA LEU A 14 -3.92 -11.44 0.80
C LEU A 14 -4.07 -9.98 1.21
N TYR A 15 -4.21 -9.05 0.26
CA TYR A 15 -4.43 -7.64 0.60
C TYR A 15 -5.73 -7.41 1.38
N ASN A 16 -6.83 -8.05 0.97
CA ASN A 16 -8.13 -7.86 1.63
C ASN A 16 -8.18 -8.44 3.05
N THR A 17 -7.31 -9.39 3.37
CA THR A 17 -7.32 -10.11 4.66
C THR A 17 -6.14 -9.76 5.57
N ALA A 18 -5.08 -9.13 5.05
CA ALA A 18 -3.94 -8.69 5.83
C ALA A 18 -4.31 -7.52 6.77
N SER A 19 -3.82 -7.57 8.00
CA SER A 19 -3.95 -6.46 8.96
C SER A 19 -3.23 -5.20 8.48
N CYS A 20 -2.08 -5.36 7.81
CA CYS A 20 -1.36 -4.28 7.14
C CYS A 20 -0.34 -4.82 6.12
N LEU A 21 0.03 -3.97 5.16
CA LEU A 21 1.26 -4.10 4.39
C LEU A 21 2.38 -3.30 5.07
N ILE A 22 3.55 -3.92 5.24
CA ILE A 22 4.79 -3.24 5.64
C ILE A 22 5.68 -3.16 4.41
N PHE A 23 6.03 -1.94 4.00
CA PHE A 23 6.82 -1.68 2.80
C PHE A 23 8.07 -0.83 3.11
N PRO A 24 9.13 -1.43 3.66
CA PRO A 24 10.33 -0.73 4.14
C PRO A 24 11.36 -0.45 3.03
N SER A 25 10.89 -0.26 1.80
CA SER A 25 11.82 -0.09 0.68
C SER A 25 12.57 1.24 0.76
N LEU A 26 13.88 1.19 0.54
CA LEU A 26 14.77 2.36 0.59
C LEU A 26 14.88 3.08 -0.76
N TYR A 27 14.58 2.39 -1.85
CA TYR A 27 14.67 2.91 -3.22
C TYR A 27 13.65 2.22 -4.10
N GLU A 28 12.59 2.94 -4.45
CA GLU A 28 11.53 2.43 -5.32
C GLU A 28 11.05 3.48 -6.31
N GLY A 29 10.58 3.00 -7.46
CA GLY A 29 10.15 3.86 -8.56
C GLY A 29 8.74 4.42 -8.36
N TYR A 30 7.76 3.55 -8.14
CA TYR A 30 6.34 3.95 -8.10
C TYR A 30 5.55 3.37 -6.91
N GLY A 31 6.14 2.46 -6.12
CA GLY A 31 5.41 1.90 -4.97
C GLY A 31 4.08 1.20 -5.32
N LEU A 32 4.00 0.50 -6.46
CA LEU A 32 2.80 -0.25 -6.86
C LEU A 32 2.19 -1.10 -5.73
N PRO A 33 2.99 -1.83 -4.91
CA PRO A 33 2.43 -2.59 -3.79
C PRO A 33 1.69 -1.73 -2.76
N VAL A 34 2.10 -0.47 -2.56
CA VAL A 34 1.45 0.49 -1.65
C VAL A 34 0.08 0.88 -2.21
N VAL A 35 0.01 1.22 -3.50
CA VAL A 35 -1.25 1.60 -4.17
C VAL A 35 -2.21 0.42 -4.23
N GLU A 36 -1.74 -0.77 -4.59
CA GLU A 36 -2.53 -2.00 -4.65
C GLU A 36 -3.12 -2.38 -3.29
N ALA A 37 -2.30 -2.33 -2.23
CA ALA A 37 -2.76 -2.58 -0.87
C ALA A 37 -3.85 -1.60 -0.45
N MET A 38 -3.63 -0.29 -0.65
CA MET A 38 -4.61 0.74 -0.30
C MET A 38 -5.89 0.62 -1.13
N ALA A 39 -5.80 0.28 -2.42
CA ALA A 39 -6.97 0.03 -3.28
C ALA A 39 -7.82 -1.16 -2.79
N CYS A 40 -7.18 -2.16 -2.17
CA CYS A 40 -7.84 -3.28 -1.52
C CYS A 40 -8.33 -2.96 -0.09
N GLY A 41 -8.13 -1.74 0.40
CA GLY A 41 -8.47 -1.34 1.77
C GLY A 41 -7.53 -1.90 2.84
N CYS A 42 -6.35 -2.39 2.45
CA CYS A 42 -5.30 -2.83 3.36
C CYS A 42 -4.55 -1.61 3.91
N PRO A 43 -4.46 -1.42 5.23
CA PRO A 43 -3.61 -0.40 5.84
C PRO A 43 -2.15 -0.58 5.42
N VAL A 44 -1.41 0.52 5.26
CA VAL A 44 -0.01 0.47 4.84
C VAL A 44 0.89 1.24 5.82
N VAL A 45 2.00 0.62 6.20
CA VAL A 45 3.17 1.28 6.79
C VAL A 45 4.29 1.21 5.76
N CYS A 46 4.85 2.34 5.35
CA CYS A 46 5.85 2.37 4.28
C CYS A 46 6.94 3.41 4.53
N SER A 47 8.04 3.30 3.79
CA SER A 47 9.16 4.23 3.92
C SER A 47 8.76 5.65 3.51
N ASP A 48 9.31 6.64 4.19
CA ASP A 48 9.24 8.06 3.82
C ASP A 48 10.14 8.49 2.65
N ARG A 49 10.73 7.53 1.92
CA ARG A 49 11.78 7.79 0.91
C ARG A 49 11.29 7.68 -0.51
N THR A 50 12.01 8.36 -1.41
CA THR A 50 11.83 8.28 -2.87
C THR A 50 10.40 8.61 -3.28
N ALA A 51 9.78 7.82 -4.16
CA ALA A 51 8.43 8.05 -4.68
C ALA A 51 7.30 7.45 -3.80
N ILE A 52 7.67 6.86 -2.65
CA ILE A 52 6.72 6.18 -1.78
C ILE A 52 5.75 7.13 -1.08
N PRO A 53 6.17 8.30 -0.56
CA PRO A 53 5.24 9.29 0.01
C PRO A 53 4.15 9.74 -0.97
N GLU A 54 4.50 9.93 -2.24
CA GLU A 54 3.56 10.29 -3.30
C GLU A 54 2.55 9.16 -3.54
N SER A 55 3.06 7.92 -3.61
CA SER A 55 2.25 6.72 -3.80
C SER A 55 1.31 6.46 -2.63
N ALA A 56 1.75 6.77 -1.41
CA ALA A 56 0.97 6.69 -0.18
C ALA A 56 -0.17 7.71 -0.13
N GLY A 57 -0.08 8.82 -0.89
CA GLY A 57 -1.15 9.81 -1.03
C GLY A 57 -1.66 10.38 0.30
N GLY A 58 -0.82 10.41 1.34
CA GLY A 58 -1.19 10.85 2.69
C GLY A 58 -2.05 9.88 3.50
N ALA A 59 -2.27 8.66 3.02
CA ALA A 59 -3.15 7.69 3.67
C ALA A 59 -2.43 6.48 4.29
N ALA A 60 -1.14 6.29 3.99
CA ALA A 60 -0.26 5.34 4.67
C ALA A 60 0.47 6.01 5.85
N LEU A 61 0.92 5.21 6.81
CA LEU A 61 1.88 5.65 7.83
C LEU A 61 3.28 5.62 7.22
N LEU A 62 3.95 6.78 7.20
CA LEU A 62 5.32 6.91 6.72
C LEU A 62 6.31 6.76 7.88
N CYS A 63 7.35 5.97 7.66
CA CYS A 63 8.41 5.73 8.64
C CYS A 63 9.78 5.98 8.00
N GLY A 64 10.66 6.63 8.75
CA GLY A 64 12.04 6.86 8.36
C GLY A 64 12.92 5.63 8.57
N SER A 65 14.20 5.88 8.88
CA SER A 65 15.16 4.82 9.21
C SER A 65 15.12 4.34 10.66
N ASP A 66 14.31 4.94 11.52
CA ASP A 66 14.24 4.59 12.94
C ASP A 66 13.31 3.38 13.16
N GLU A 67 13.86 2.29 13.68
CA GLU A 67 13.12 1.06 14.01
C GLU A 67 11.96 1.32 14.98
N GLU A 68 12.11 2.25 15.92
CA GLU A 68 11.04 2.55 16.86
C GLU A 68 9.82 3.17 16.18
N GLU A 69 10.01 3.95 15.11
CA GLU A 69 8.92 4.52 14.33
C GLU A 69 8.09 3.41 13.67
N TRP A 70 8.76 2.42 13.09
CA TRP A 70 8.12 1.26 12.47
C TRP A 70 7.31 0.46 13.48
N ILE A 71 7.90 0.15 14.65
CA ILE A 71 7.21 -0.59 15.71
C ILE A 71 5.97 0.20 16.17
N LYS A 72 6.10 1.50 16.44
CA LYS A 72 4.98 2.35 16.86
C LYS A 72 3.87 2.39 15.80
N ALA A 73 4.22 2.50 14.52
CA ALA A 73 3.26 2.52 13.42
C ALA A 73 2.51 1.18 13.27
N ILE A 74 3.23 0.06 13.32
CA ILE A 74 2.63 -1.28 13.23
C ILE A 74 1.70 -1.54 14.43
N MET A 75 2.16 -1.22 15.65
CA MET A 75 1.35 -1.39 16.86
C MET A 75 0.11 -0.51 16.85
N LYS A 76 0.19 0.70 16.28
CA LYS A 76 -0.98 1.56 16.09
C LYS A 76 -2.05 0.87 15.24
N ILE A 77 -1.66 0.27 14.11
CA ILE A 77 -2.62 -0.45 13.25
C ILE A 77 -3.21 -1.67 13.94
N ILE A 78 -2.37 -2.45 14.64
CA ILE A 78 -2.82 -3.67 15.33
C ILE A 78 -3.79 -3.36 16.48
N ASN A 79 -3.55 -2.29 17.24
CA ASN A 79 -4.33 -1.97 18.44
C ASN A 79 -5.62 -1.20 18.14
N ASP A 80 -5.73 -0.48 17.01
CA ASP A 80 -6.94 0.28 16.65
C ASP A 80 -8.05 -0.60 16.02
N ASP A 81 -8.05 -1.91 16.30
CA ASP A 81 -9.08 -2.90 15.90
C ASP A 81 -9.46 -2.82 14.41
N GLY A 82 -8.45 -2.65 13.55
CA GLY A 82 -8.65 -2.72 12.10
C GLY A 82 -9.65 -1.68 11.59
N GLN A 83 -9.70 -0.48 12.18
CA GLN A 83 -10.30 0.65 11.48
C GLN A 83 -9.60 0.78 10.13
N LYS A 84 -10.26 0.25 9.09
CA LYS A 84 -9.90 0.46 7.70
C LYS A 84 -9.81 1.96 7.56
N ILE A 85 -8.59 2.48 7.51
CA ILE A 85 -8.32 3.91 7.36
C ILE A 85 -9.19 4.33 6.18
N LYS A 86 -10.18 5.19 6.42
CA LYS A 86 -11.09 5.60 5.36
C LYS A 86 -10.30 6.49 4.41
N PHE A 87 -9.87 5.90 3.31
CA PHE A 87 -9.15 6.57 2.24
C PHE A 87 -10.09 7.60 1.60
N ASN A 88 -9.79 8.88 1.81
CA ASN A 88 -10.48 9.97 1.14
C ASN A 88 -9.53 10.47 0.03
N ASN A 89 -9.46 9.75 -1.09
CA ASN A 89 -8.56 10.14 -2.17
C ASN A 89 -9.19 9.97 -3.55
N GLU A 90 -9.41 11.10 -4.21
CA GLU A 90 -9.85 11.21 -5.60
C GLU A 90 -8.86 10.53 -6.56
N TYR A 91 -7.57 10.48 -6.19
CA TYR A 91 -6.51 9.78 -6.90
C TYR A 91 -6.66 8.26 -6.88
N LEU A 92 -7.27 7.67 -5.85
CA LEU A 92 -7.52 6.22 -5.78
C LEU A 92 -8.57 5.81 -6.82
N ILE A 93 -9.59 6.65 -7.01
CA ILE A 93 -10.62 6.47 -8.05
C ILE A 93 -9.98 6.59 -9.43
N PHE A 94 -9.09 7.57 -9.62
CA PHE A 94 -8.35 7.72 -10.88
C PHE A 94 -7.46 6.51 -11.17
N PHE A 95 -6.73 5.98 -10.19
CA PHE A 95 -5.88 4.80 -10.36
C PHE A 95 -6.67 3.52 -10.63
N ILE A 96 -7.72 3.24 -9.86
CA ILE A 96 -8.60 2.07 -10.07
C ILE A 96 -9.26 2.15 -11.46
N ALA A 97 -9.74 3.34 -11.86
CA ALA A 97 -10.32 3.55 -13.18
C ALA A 97 -9.29 3.40 -14.30
N PHE A 98 -8.07 3.89 -14.12
CA PHE A 98 -7.02 3.81 -15.14
C PHE A 98 -6.45 2.38 -15.30
N TRP A 99 -6.37 1.62 -14.20
CA TRP A 99 -5.88 0.23 -14.20
C TRP A 99 -6.93 -0.79 -14.67
N GLN A 100 -8.22 -0.48 -14.57
CA GLN A 100 -9.29 -1.28 -15.17
C GLN A 100 -9.47 -1.05 -16.68
N LEU A 101 -8.81 -0.03 -17.25
CA LEU A 101 -8.83 0.19 -18.69
C LEU A 101 -7.84 -0.76 -19.38
N PRO A 102 -8.22 -1.35 -20.53
CA PRO A 102 -7.29 -2.12 -21.34
C PRO A 102 -6.06 -1.28 -21.68
N GLN A 103 -4.87 -1.87 -21.51
CA GLN A 103 -3.58 -1.25 -21.88
C GLN A 103 -3.65 -0.80 -23.34
N GLY A 104 -3.84 0.51 -23.56
CA GLY A 104 -4.14 1.07 -24.89
C GLY A 104 -4.88 2.42 -24.87
N TYR A 105 -5.42 2.83 -23.71
CA TYR A 105 -5.99 4.17 -23.51
C TYR A 105 -5.10 5.02 -22.59
N LEU A 106 -3.91 5.36 -23.07
CA LEU A 106 -3.16 6.51 -22.58
C LEU A 106 -3.30 7.62 -23.64
N PRO A 107 -3.70 8.86 -23.27
CA PRO A 107 -3.64 10.00 -24.20
C PRO A 107 -2.19 10.38 -24.54
#